data_AF-A0ABD2MF54-F1
#
_entry.id   AF-A0ABD2MF54-F1
#
_cell.length_a   1.000
_cell.length_b   1.000
_cell.length_c   1.000
_cell.angle_alpha   90.00
_cell.angle_beta   90.00
_cell.angle_gamma   90.00
#
_symmetry.space_group_name_H-M   'P 1'
#
loop_
_entity.id
_entity.type
_entity.pdbx_description
1 polymer ?
#
loop_
_entity_poly.entity_id
_entity_poly.type
_entity_poly.pdbx_seq_one_letter_code
_entity_poly.pdbx_strand_id
1 'polypeptide(L)'
;MLKFIYTDELDALNGDNLFEVLYAAKKYNVSALIKACAEFPLSKLNNVFETLLKARFIEEHAFASHCLHFIDKNAETLFCSDSFLQIDHKLLCELLGRDQLQTNGEICIWKAALRWADAQCRRNGTDCSAENRRKLLGSALFRIRFPLIPKTEFAESVVPSDLLTKEELISVLLYHCRPPPGHHHTVQSVQYPLKFNANARTEQTEAEEEQQHNQQQSFAKEMLSSIRCLYNNIYSAVTKVLSKRLWLFKYFLALFFIGLICFMPILFSPYSSFLQVIALSFFSSSFAVLLAFLVGTIICLNDPSGAALLLGLE
;
A
#
# COMPACT_ATOMS: atom_id res chain seq x y z
N MET A 1 -28.28 -44.60 -12.61
CA MET A 1 -29.29 -44.21 -13.64
C MET A 1 -30.59 -44.99 -13.52
N LEU A 2 -30.62 -46.32 -13.72
CA LEU A 2 -31.89 -47.08 -13.64
C LEU A 2 -32.60 -46.90 -12.30
N LYS A 3 -31.87 -46.98 -11.18
CA LYS A 3 -32.43 -46.69 -9.85
C LYS A 3 -33.15 -45.34 -9.81
N PHE A 4 -32.52 -44.27 -10.30
CA PHE A 4 -33.11 -42.94 -10.39
C PHE A 4 -34.42 -42.92 -11.20
N ILE A 5 -34.46 -43.56 -12.38
CA ILE A 5 -35.68 -43.60 -13.20
C ILE A 5 -36.86 -44.27 -12.47
N TYR A 6 -36.60 -45.26 -11.62
CA TYR A 6 -37.63 -46.00 -10.90
C TYR A 6 -37.98 -45.45 -9.51
N THR A 7 -37.10 -44.64 -8.89
CA THR A 7 -37.24 -44.21 -7.49
C THR A 7 -37.06 -42.71 -7.27
N ASP A 8 -36.61 -41.96 -8.28
CA ASP A 8 -36.16 -40.56 -8.18
C ASP A 8 -35.05 -40.31 -7.13
N GLU A 9 -34.42 -41.37 -6.60
CA GLU A 9 -33.35 -41.26 -5.60
C GLU A 9 -31.96 -41.03 -6.24
N LEU A 10 -31.19 -40.12 -5.65
CA LEU A 10 -29.83 -39.75 -6.08
C LEU A 10 -28.71 -40.22 -5.15
N ASP A 11 -29.01 -41.04 -4.14
CA ASP A 11 -28.04 -41.45 -3.11
C ASP A 11 -26.79 -42.17 -3.65
N ALA A 12 -26.91 -42.78 -4.82
CA ALA A 12 -25.82 -43.47 -5.48
C ALA A 12 -24.87 -42.53 -6.27
N LEU A 13 -25.20 -41.24 -6.42
CA LEU A 13 -24.40 -40.28 -7.18
C LEU A 13 -23.21 -39.80 -6.34
N ASN A 14 -22.00 -40.01 -6.84
CA ASN A 14 -20.75 -39.58 -6.21
C ASN A 14 -19.81 -38.96 -7.24
N GLY A 15 -18.69 -38.39 -6.78
CA GLY A 15 -17.74 -37.69 -7.66
C GLY A 15 -17.12 -38.58 -8.73
N ASP A 16 -16.97 -39.88 -8.45
CA ASP A 16 -16.32 -40.83 -9.36
C ASP A 16 -17.26 -41.26 -10.50
N ASN A 17 -18.54 -41.49 -10.20
CA ASN A 17 -19.54 -41.92 -11.18
C ASN A 17 -20.31 -40.75 -11.84
N LEU A 18 -20.13 -39.52 -11.35
CA LEU A 18 -20.84 -38.32 -11.83
C LEU A 18 -20.84 -38.20 -13.35
N PHE A 19 -19.67 -38.36 -13.99
CA PHE A 19 -19.53 -38.19 -15.43
C PHE A 19 -20.09 -39.35 -16.24
N GLU A 20 -19.97 -40.58 -15.76
CA GLU A 20 -20.58 -41.74 -16.41
C GLU A 20 -22.11 -41.62 -16.39
N VAL A 21 -22.64 -41.19 -15.24
CA VAL A 21 -24.08 -40.94 -15.07
C VAL A 21 -24.53 -39.76 -15.92
N LEU A 22 -23.79 -38.65 -15.96
CA LEU A 22 -24.11 -37.49 -16.80
C LEU A 22 -24.09 -37.85 -18.28
N TYR A 23 -23.09 -38.61 -18.74
CA TYR A 23 -23.00 -39.09 -20.11
C TYR A 23 -24.21 -39.96 -20.47
N ALA A 24 -24.56 -40.94 -19.63
CA ALA A 24 -25.73 -41.78 -19.83
C ALA A 24 -27.03 -40.95 -19.80
N ALA A 25 -27.17 -40.01 -18.86
CA ALA A 25 -28.32 -39.12 -18.75
C ALA A 25 -28.52 -38.29 -20.02
N LYS A 26 -27.45 -37.73 -20.61
CA LYS A 26 -27.51 -37.03 -21.90
C LYS A 26 -27.86 -37.99 -23.05
N LYS A 27 -27.21 -39.15 -23.12
CA LYS A 27 -27.44 -40.14 -24.19
C LYS A 27 -28.89 -40.61 -24.27
N TYR A 28 -29.54 -40.80 -23.12
CA TYR A 28 -30.94 -41.22 -23.03
C TYR A 28 -31.91 -40.05 -22.78
N ASN A 29 -31.42 -38.80 -22.83
CA ASN A 29 -32.19 -37.56 -22.68
C ASN A 29 -33.05 -37.48 -21.39
N VAL A 30 -32.49 -37.91 -20.26
CA VAL A 30 -33.16 -37.85 -18.94
C VAL A 30 -32.87 -36.50 -18.28
N SER A 31 -33.69 -35.49 -18.61
CA SER A 31 -33.48 -34.08 -18.23
C SER A 31 -33.37 -33.84 -16.72
N ALA A 32 -34.15 -34.52 -15.90
CA ALA A 32 -34.09 -34.40 -14.44
C ALA A 32 -32.72 -34.82 -13.88
N LEU A 33 -32.15 -35.90 -14.42
CA LEU A 33 -30.84 -36.40 -14.00
C LEU A 33 -29.70 -35.51 -14.50
N ILE A 34 -29.83 -34.94 -15.71
CA ILE A 34 -28.86 -33.97 -16.24
C ILE A 34 -28.77 -32.75 -15.32
N LYS A 35 -29.92 -32.21 -14.89
CA LYS A 35 -29.97 -31.07 -13.95
C LYS A 35 -29.35 -31.43 -12.61
N ALA A 36 -29.70 -32.60 -12.05
CA ALA A 36 -29.12 -33.07 -10.80
C ALA A 36 -27.59 -33.22 -10.86
N CYS A 37 -27.06 -33.75 -11.97
CA CYS A 37 -25.60 -33.81 -12.18
C CYS A 37 -24.98 -32.42 -12.34
N ALA A 38 -25.67 -31.46 -12.98
CA ALA A 38 -25.19 -30.10 -13.14
C ALA A 38 -25.13 -29.29 -11.84
N GLU A 39 -26.00 -29.63 -10.88
CA GLU A 39 -26.07 -29.03 -9.54
C GLU A 39 -25.20 -29.76 -8.50
N PHE A 40 -24.45 -30.79 -8.93
CA PHE A 40 -23.60 -31.55 -8.02
C PHE A 40 -22.54 -30.66 -7.34
N PRO A 41 -22.34 -30.76 -6.02
CA PRO A 41 -21.39 -29.91 -5.30
C PRO A 41 -19.95 -30.22 -5.70
N LEU A 42 -19.30 -29.25 -6.35
CA LEU A 42 -17.91 -29.37 -6.81
C LEU A 42 -16.91 -29.54 -5.64
N SER A 43 -17.27 -29.14 -4.43
CA SER A 43 -16.44 -29.33 -3.22
C SER A 43 -16.24 -30.79 -2.82
N LYS A 44 -17.11 -31.70 -3.29
CA LYS A 44 -16.98 -33.15 -3.05
C LYS A 44 -16.09 -33.85 -4.09
N LEU A 45 -15.56 -33.11 -5.07
CA LEU A 45 -14.73 -33.67 -6.13
C LEU A 45 -13.26 -33.70 -5.71
N ASN A 46 -12.60 -34.81 -5.99
CA ASN A 46 -11.16 -34.97 -5.72
C ASN A 46 -10.30 -34.16 -6.71
N ASN A 47 -10.73 -34.06 -7.97
CA ASN A 47 -10.00 -33.35 -9.01
C ASN A 47 -10.94 -32.52 -9.90
N VAL A 48 -11.04 -31.23 -9.60
CA VAL A 48 -11.86 -30.28 -10.35
C VAL A 48 -11.29 -30.01 -11.75
N PHE A 49 -9.97 -30.10 -11.94
CA PHE A 49 -9.33 -29.90 -13.24
C PHE A 49 -9.67 -31.02 -14.22
N GLU A 50 -9.62 -32.27 -13.77
CA GLU A 50 -10.03 -33.42 -14.57
C GLU A 50 -11.54 -33.37 -14.89
N THR A 51 -12.34 -32.98 -13.90
CA THR A 51 -13.78 -32.74 -14.04
C THR A 51 -14.07 -31.71 -15.14
N LEU A 52 -13.37 -30.58 -15.15
CA LEU A 52 -13.50 -29.56 -16.19
C LEU A 52 -13.22 -30.12 -17.59
N LEU A 53 -12.17 -30.93 -17.75
CA LEU A 53 -11.83 -31.55 -19.03
C LEU A 53 -12.89 -32.56 -19.48
N LYS A 54 -13.39 -33.40 -18.57
CA LYS A 54 -14.49 -34.35 -18.84
C LYS A 54 -15.77 -33.62 -19.23
N ALA A 55 -16.11 -32.52 -18.55
CA ALA A 55 -17.26 -31.70 -18.87
C ALA A 55 -17.22 -31.13 -20.30
N ARG A 56 -16.03 -30.66 -20.72
CA ARG A 56 -15.80 -30.18 -22.09
C ARG A 56 -15.92 -31.29 -23.12
N PHE A 57 -15.43 -32.49 -22.80
CA PHE A 57 -15.54 -33.64 -23.67
C PHE A 57 -16.99 -34.07 -23.93
N ILE A 58 -17.86 -33.92 -22.92
CA ILE A 58 -19.31 -34.22 -23.02
C ILE A 58 -20.11 -33.02 -23.60
N GLU A 59 -19.40 -31.94 -23.97
CA GLU A 59 -19.98 -30.69 -24.49
C GLU A 59 -21.01 -30.08 -23.53
N GLU A 60 -20.77 -30.20 -22.22
CA GLU A 60 -21.60 -29.59 -21.18
C GLU A 60 -21.02 -28.25 -20.74
N HIS A 61 -21.25 -27.22 -21.56
CA HIS A 61 -20.65 -25.89 -21.37
C HIS A 61 -21.09 -25.20 -20.07
N ALA A 62 -22.34 -25.40 -19.63
CA ALA A 62 -22.84 -24.82 -18.38
C ALA A 62 -22.07 -25.37 -17.17
N PHE A 63 -21.90 -26.69 -17.12
CA PHE A 63 -21.14 -27.35 -16.07
C PHE A 63 -19.64 -26.99 -16.13
N ALA A 64 -19.05 -26.95 -17.34
CA ALA A 64 -17.66 -26.50 -17.51
C ALA A 64 -17.45 -25.06 -17.02
N SER A 65 -18.41 -24.17 -17.25
CA SER A 65 -18.36 -22.78 -16.76
C SER A 65 -18.48 -22.72 -15.24
N HIS A 66 -19.33 -23.56 -14.64
CA HIS A 66 -19.42 -23.70 -13.18
C HIS A 66 -18.09 -24.19 -12.58
N CYS A 67 -17.45 -25.19 -13.20
CA CYS A 67 -16.13 -25.65 -12.78
C CYS A 67 -15.07 -24.54 -12.84
N LEU A 68 -15.05 -23.73 -13.91
CA LEU A 68 -14.14 -22.58 -14.02
C LEU A 68 -14.37 -21.56 -12.91
N HIS A 69 -15.63 -21.19 -12.65
CA HIS A 69 -15.97 -20.25 -11.57
C HIS A 69 -15.54 -20.77 -10.18
N PHE A 70 -15.70 -22.07 -9.96
CA PHE A 70 -15.22 -22.69 -8.73
C PHE A 70 -13.69 -22.66 -8.62
N ILE A 71 -12.98 -22.88 -9.74
CA ILE A 71 -11.52 -22.75 -9.78
C ILE A 71 -11.09 -21.31 -9.49
N ASP A 72 -11.74 -20.33 -10.09
CA ASP A 72 -11.42 -18.91 -9.90
C ASP A 72 -11.55 -18.49 -8.42
N LYS A 73 -12.62 -18.93 -7.75
CA LYS A 73 -12.86 -18.64 -6.32
C LYS A 73 -11.91 -19.36 -5.36
N ASN A 74 -11.44 -20.55 -5.73
CA ASN A 74 -10.61 -21.40 -4.86
C ASN A 74 -9.17 -21.51 -5.38
N ALA A 75 -8.75 -20.59 -6.25
CA ALA A 75 -7.50 -20.70 -7.03
C ALA A 75 -6.27 -20.87 -6.12
N GLU A 76 -6.21 -20.15 -5.00
CA GLU A 76 -5.13 -20.26 -4.01
C GLU A 76 -4.94 -21.71 -3.53
N THR A 77 -6.02 -22.33 -3.04
CA THR A 77 -5.96 -23.70 -2.51
C THR A 77 -5.71 -24.73 -3.62
N LEU A 78 -6.33 -24.54 -4.79
CA LEU A 78 -6.24 -25.47 -5.90
C LEU A 78 -4.86 -25.44 -6.56
N PHE A 79 -4.23 -24.28 -6.70
CA PHE A 79 -2.88 -24.16 -7.25
C PHE A 79 -1.81 -24.73 -6.30
N CYS A 80 -2.11 -24.79 -5.00
CA CYS A 80 -1.27 -25.49 -4.02
C CYS A 80 -1.40 -27.02 -4.11
N SER A 81 -2.52 -27.56 -4.58
CA SER A 81 -2.80 -29.00 -4.64
C SER A 81 -1.93 -29.78 -5.62
N ASP A 82 -1.76 -31.08 -5.38
CA ASP A 82 -1.08 -31.99 -6.30
C ASP A 82 -1.86 -32.24 -7.60
N SER A 83 -3.19 -32.06 -7.55
CA SER A 83 -4.07 -32.14 -8.73
C SER A 83 -3.67 -31.11 -9.78
N PHE A 84 -3.20 -29.93 -9.38
CA PHE A 84 -2.70 -28.90 -10.29
C PHE A 84 -1.44 -29.34 -11.03
N LEU A 85 -0.56 -30.14 -10.42
CA LEU A 85 0.67 -30.63 -11.06
C LEU A 85 0.38 -31.60 -12.22
N GLN A 86 -0.83 -32.15 -12.28
CA GLN A 86 -1.25 -33.10 -13.31
C GLN A 86 -1.85 -32.46 -14.55
N ILE A 87 -2.07 -31.14 -14.58
CA ILE A 87 -2.75 -30.49 -15.71
C ILE A 87 -1.88 -30.40 -16.96
N ASP A 88 -2.55 -30.41 -18.11
CA ASP A 88 -1.94 -30.16 -19.41
C ASP A 88 -1.51 -28.71 -19.59
N HIS A 89 -0.49 -28.50 -20.42
CA HIS A 89 0.03 -27.16 -20.76
C HIS A 89 -1.05 -26.21 -21.34
N LYS A 90 -1.97 -26.74 -22.14
CA LYS A 90 -3.09 -25.96 -22.70
C LYS A 90 -4.03 -25.45 -21.61
N LEU A 91 -4.36 -26.29 -20.64
CA LEU A 91 -5.21 -25.91 -19.51
C LEU A 91 -4.48 -24.92 -18.60
N LEU A 92 -3.18 -25.12 -18.35
CA LEU A 92 -2.34 -24.17 -17.63
C LEU A 92 -2.39 -22.77 -18.27
N CYS A 93 -2.16 -22.69 -19.59
CA CYS A 93 -2.20 -21.41 -20.32
C CYS A 93 -3.56 -20.72 -20.19
N GLU A 94 -4.64 -21.49 -20.24
CA GLU A 94 -5.99 -20.96 -20.08
C GLU A 94 -6.18 -20.39 -18.67
N LEU A 95 -5.88 -21.19 -17.63
CA LEU A 95 -6.05 -20.80 -16.23
C LEU A 95 -5.25 -19.54 -15.89
N LEU A 96 -3.94 -19.53 -16.20
CA LEU A 96 -3.08 -18.37 -15.92
C LEU A 96 -3.53 -17.10 -16.67
N GLY A 97 -4.19 -17.26 -17.81
CA GLY A 97 -4.70 -16.16 -18.62
C GLY A 97 -6.00 -15.52 -18.11
N ARG A 98 -6.69 -16.12 -17.13
CA ARG A 98 -8.02 -15.65 -16.67
C ARG A 98 -7.93 -14.43 -15.77
N ASP A 99 -8.67 -13.38 -16.08
CA ASP A 99 -8.71 -12.16 -15.25
C ASP A 99 -9.41 -12.34 -13.90
N GLN A 100 -10.18 -13.42 -13.71
CA GLN A 100 -11.09 -13.63 -12.57
C GLN A 100 -10.49 -14.45 -11.41
N LEU A 101 -9.23 -14.87 -11.51
CA LEU A 101 -8.59 -15.67 -10.46
C LEU A 101 -8.48 -14.87 -9.15
N GLN A 102 -9.06 -15.40 -8.07
CA GLN A 102 -8.94 -14.86 -6.72
C GLN A 102 -7.72 -15.49 -6.03
N THR A 103 -6.60 -14.75 -6.01
CA THR A 103 -5.33 -15.20 -5.43
C THR A 103 -4.65 -14.05 -4.71
N ASN A 104 -3.97 -14.29 -3.59
CA ASN A 104 -3.27 -13.26 -2.79
C ASN A 104 -2.03 -12.64 -3.47
N GLY A 105 -2.20 -12.08 -4.68
CA GLY A 105 -1.17 -11.53 -5.52
C GLY A 105 -0.69 -12.48 -6.63
N GLU A 106 -0.11 -11.87 -7.67
CA GLU A 106 0.43 -12.58 -8.84
C GLU A 106 1.64 -13.47 -8.47
N ILE A 107 2.27 -13.25 -7.32
CA ILE A 107 3.36 -14.07 -6.80
C ILE A 107 2.95 -15.53 -6.57
N CYS A 108 1.72 -15.77 -6.10
CA CYS A 108 1.21 -17.11 -5.87
C CYS A 108 1.06 -17.88 -7.19
N ILE A 109 0.61 -17.17 -8.23
CA ILE A 109 0.49 -17.68 -9.60
C ILE A 109 1.88 -18.04 -10.15
N TRP A 110 2.87 -17.16 -9.96
CA TRP A 110 4.27 -17.44 -10.33
C TRP A 110 4.82 -18.70 -9.64
N LYS A 111 4.69 -18.78 -8.31
CA LYS A 111 5.15 -19.94 -7.52
C LYS A 111 4.45 -21.24 -7.95
N ALA A 112 3.15 -21.18 -8.24
CA ALA A 112 2.40 -22.33 -8.75
C ALA A 112 2.90 -22.78 -10.13
N ALA A 113 3.13 -21.84 -11.05
CA ALA A 113 3.67 -22.13 -12.38
C ALA A 113 5.07 -22.76 -12.30
N LEU A 114 5.92 -22.24 -11.40
CA LEU A 114 7.25 -22.80 -11.15
C LEU A 114 7.17 -24.24 -10.62
N ARG A 115 6.29 -24.49 -9.63
CA ARG A 115 6.04 -25.84 -9.08
C ARG A 115 5.54 -26.82 -10.15
N TRP A 116 4.64 -26.37 -11.04
CA TRP A 116 4.18 -27.17 -12.17
C TRP A 116 5.34 -27.50 -13.11
N ALA A 117 6.18 -26.52 -13.46
CA ALA A 117 7.33 -26.73 -14.34
C ALA A 117 8.33 -27.73 -13.75
N ASP A 118 8.65 -27.61 -12.45
CA ASP A 118 9.53 -28.55 -11.74
C ASP A 118 8.95 -29.97 -11.74
N ALA A 119 7.64 -30.12 -11.51
CA ALA A 119 6.97 -31.41 -11.55
C ALA A 119 7.00 -32.05 -12.94
N GLN A 120 6.81 -31.25 -14.00
CA GLN A 120 6.88 -31.72 -15.39
C GLN A 120 8.31 -32.09 -15.81
N CYS A 121 9.32 -31.34 -15.37
CA CYS A 121 10.73 -31.72 -15.54
C CYS A 121 10.99 -33.12 -14.94
N ARG A 122 10.57 -33.33 -13.68
CA ARG A 122 10.74 -34.63 -13.01
C ARG A 122 10.02 -35.78 -13.73
N ARG A 123 8.81 -35.54 -14.24
CA ARG A 123 8.05 -36.54 -15.01
C ARG A 123 8.72 -36.90 -16.33
N ASN A 124 9.30 -35.91 -17.00
CA ASN A 124 10.01 -36.10 -18.27
C ASN A 124 11.43 -36.64 -18.07
N GLY A 125 11.88 -36.84 -16.82
CA GLY A 125 13.23 -37.31 -16.49
C GLY A 125 14.32 -36.31 -16.86
N THR A 126 13.99 -35.02 -16.97
CA THR A 126 14.95 -33.95 -17.29
C THR A 126 15.32 -33.15 -16.06
N ASP A 127 16.54 -32.60 -16.05
CA ASP A 127 16.98 -31.73 -14.97
C ASP A 127 16.12 -30.47 -14.90
N CYS A 128 15.84 -30.01 -13.67
CA CYS A 128 15.08 -28.79 -13.37
C CYS A 128 15.91 -27.51 -13.64
N SER A 129 16.60 -27.47 -14.79
CA SER A 129 17.35 -26.30 -15.26
C SER A 129 16.41 -25.18 -15.72
N ALA A 130 16.84 -23.92 -15.59
CA ALA A 130 16.09 -22.75 -16.05
C ALA A 130 15.68 -22.85 -17.53
N GLU A 131 16.55 -23.36 -18.40
CA GLU A 131 16.25 -23.51 -19.83
C GLU A 131 15.11 -24.51 -20.07
N ASN A 132 15.13 -25.66 -19.37
CA ASN A 132 14.11 -26.70 -19.49
C ASN A 132 12.75 -26.20 -18.96
N ARG A 133 12.76 -25.55 -17.80
CA ARG A 133 11.56 -24.95 -17.20
C ARG A 133 10.97 -23.88 -18.11
N ARG A 134 11.82 -23.04 -18.73
CA ARG A 134 11.37 -22.02 -19.70
C ARG A 134 10.77 -22.66 -20.96
N LYS A 135 11.37 -23.75 -21.48
CA LYS A 135 10.82 -24.50 -22.62
C LYS A 135 9.46 -25.13 -22.29
N LEU A 136 9.30 -25.70 -21.10
CA LEU A 136 8.04 -26.31 -20.64
C LEU A 136 6.94 -25.28 -20.40
N LEU A 137 7.27 -24.15 -19.76
CA LEU A 137 6.31 -23.07 -19.54
C LEU A 137 5.93 -22.40 -20.86
N GLY A 138 6.88 -22.14 -21.75
CA GLY A 138 6.63 -21.62 -23.09
C GLY A 138 5.69 -20.41 -23.10
N SER A 139 4.52 -20.55 -23.73
CA SER A 139 3.49 -19.50 -23.81
C SER A 139 2.82 -19.18 -22.47
N ALA A 140 2.81 -20.11 -21.51
CA ALA A 140 2.23 -19.92 -20.18
C ALA A 140 2.95 -18.82 -19.39
N LEU A 141 4.27 -18.68 -19.60
CA LEU A 141 5.10 -17.66 -18.96
C LEU A 141 4.58 -16.24 -19.26
N PHE A 142 4.13 -15.99 -20.49
CA PHE A 142 3.65 -14.68 -20.93
C PHE A 142 2.22 -14.37 -20.46
N ARG A 143 1.52 -15.34 -19.85
CA ARG A 143 0.22 -15.12 -19.22
C ARG A 143 0.34 -14.53 -17.81
N ILE A 144 1.51 -14.66 -17.19
CA ILE A 144 1.82 -14.15 -15.86
C ILE A 144 2.15 -12.67 -15.93
N ARG A 145 1.59 -11.89 -15.00
CA ARG A 145 1.68 -10.42 -14.95
C ARG A 145 2.78 -9.96 -14.01
N PHE A 146 4.03 -10.21 -14.38
CA PHE A 146 5.19 -9.81 -13.58
C PHE A 146 5.18 -8.36 -13.07
N PRO A 147 4.67 -7.35 -13.80
CA PRO A 147 4.56 -5.98 -13.28
C PRO A 147 3.72 -5.81 -12.01
N LEU A 148 2.79 -6.74 -11.73
CA LEU A 148 1.95 -6.74 -10.53
C LEU A 148 2.61 -7.41 -9.32
N ILE A 149 3.73 -8.11 -9.51
CA ILE A 149 4.47 -8.73 -8.40
C ILE A 149 5.21 -7.61 -7.66
N PRO A 150 5.11 -7.52 -6.33
CA PRO A 150 5.82 -6.49 -5.57
C PRO A 150 7.34 -6.65 -5.74
N LYS A 151 8.05 -5.51 -5.76
CA LYS A 151 9.49 -5.45 -6.07
C LYS A 151 10.34 -6.37 -5.19
N THR A 152 9.99 -6.47 -3.92
CA THR A 152 10.67 -7.30 -2.92
C THR A 152 10.58 -8.78 -3.30
N GLU A 153 9.38 -9.29 -3.55
CA GLU A 153 9.16 -10.69 -3.91
C GLU A 153 9.68 -11.02 -5.31
N PHE A 154 9.61 -10.06 -6.24
CA PHE A 154 10.17 -10.22 -7.57
C PHE A 154 11.69 -10.46 -7.49
N ALA A 155 12.41 -9.66 -6.69
CA ALA A 155 13.85 -9.79 -6.50
C ALA A 155 14.24 -11.10 -5.78
N GLU A 156 13.42 -11.57 -4.84
CA GLU A 156 13.71 -12.78 -4.05
C GLU A 156 13.36 -14.08 -4.78
N SER A 157 12.31 -14.10 -5.60
CA SER A 157 11.77 -15.35 -6.16
C SER A 157 11.89 -15.45 -7.68
N VAL A 158 11.73 -14.35 -8.42
CA VAL A 158 11.72 -14.36 -9.88
C VAL A 158 13.14 -14.22 -10.42
N VAL A 159 13.93 -13.28 -9.88
CA VAL A 159 15.32 -13.06 -10.32
C VAL A 159 16.19 -14.33 -10.17
N PRO A 160 16.20 -15.04 -9.03
CA PRO A 160 17.08 -16.21 -8.87
C PRO A 160 16.66 -17.43 -9.68
N SER A 161 15.46 -17.41 -10.27
CA SER A 161 14.96 -18.52 -11.08
C SER A 161 15.63 -18.63 -12.46
N ASP A 162 16.31 -17.55 -12.90
CA ASP A 162 16.92 -17.39 -14.23
C ASP A 162 15.98 -17.72 -15.41
N LEU A 163 14.66 -17.65 -15.17
CA LEU A 163 13.64 -17.98 -16.16
C LEU A 163 13.33 -16.85 -17.12
N LEU A 164 13.59 -15.60 -16.76
CA LEU A 164 13.39 -14.42 -17.59
C LEU A 164 14.67 -14.04 -18.34
N THR A 165 14.56 -13.58 -19.59
CA THR A 165 15.75 -13.05 -20.28
C THR A 165 16.17 -11.73 -19.65
N LYS A 166 17.42 -11.33 -19.85
CA LYS A 166 17.92 -10.04 -19.35
C LYS A 166 17.06 -8.86 -19.82
N GLU A 167 16.63 -8.88 -21.08
CA GLU A 167 15.75 -7.85 -21.66
C GLU A 167 14.38 -7.82 -20.97
N GLU A 168 13.78 -8.99 -20.73
CA GLU A 168 12.49 -9.13 -20.04
C GLU A 168 12.59 -8.67 -18.59
N LEU A 169 13.65 -9.05 -17.88
CA LEU A 169 13.90 -8.65 -16.52
C LEU A 169 14.06 -7.13 -16.40
N ILE A 170 14.89 -6.53 -17.27
CA ILE A 170 15.08 -5.08 -17.32
C ILE A 170 13.75 -4.37 -17.59
N SER A 171 12.91 -4.91 -18.48
CA SER A 171 11.62 -4.28 -18.80
C SER A 171 10.69 -4.21 -17.57
N VAL A 172 10.63 -5.27 -16.75
CA VAL A 172 9.81 -5.32 -15.54
C VAL A 172 10.41 -4.43 -14.44
N LEU A 173 11.74 -4.44 -14.28
CA LEU A 173 12.42 -3.57 -13.32
C LEU A 173 12.23 -2.09 -13.66
N LEU A 174 12.31 -1.72 -14.93
CA LEU A 174 12.05 -0.34 -15.38
C LEU A 174 10.60 0.08 -15.13
N TYR A 175 9.64 -0.83 -15.26
CA TYR A 175 8.25 -0.55 -14.88
C TYR A 175 8.14 -0.20 -13.39
N HIS A 176 8.78 -0.99 -12.54
CA HIS A 176 8.84 -0.73 -11.10
C HIS A 176 9.57 0.57 -10.73
N CYS A 177 10.56 1.00 -11.53
CA CYS A 177 11.30 2.24 -11.28
C CYS A 177 10.56 3.51 -11.71
N ARG A 178 9.39 3.42 -12.38
CA ARG A 178 8.61 4.61 -12.75
C ARG A 178 8.03 5.28 -11.50
N PRO A 179 8.27 6.59 -11.29
CA PRO A 179 7.61 7.32 -10.22
C PRO A 179 6.10 7.41 -10.50
N PRO A 180 5.24 7.42 -9.46
CA PRO A 180 3.80 7.59 -9.63
C PRO A 180 3.50 8.92 -10.34
N PRO A 181 2.45 8.98 -11.18
CA PRO A 181 2.11 10.16 -11.96
C PRO A 181 1.67 11.30 -11.03
N GLY A 182 2.63 12.16 -10.66
CA GLY A 182 2.38 13.32 -9.78
C GLY A 182 3.48 14.37 -9.75
N HIS A 183 4.58 14.18 -10.49
CA HIS A 183 5.66 15.18 -10.59
C HIS A 183 5.88 15.49 -12.07
N HIS A 184 5.56 16.72 -12.47
CA HIS A 184 5.72 17.23 -13.82
C HIS A 184 7.20 17.27 -14.23
N HIS A 185 7.74 16.15 -14.66
CA HIS A 185 8.83 16.14 -15.62
C HIS A 185 8.49 15.14 -16.71
N THR A 186 8.11 15.70 -17.85
CA THR A 186 7.97 15.05 -19.16
C THR A 186 9.32 14.49 -19.59
N VAL A 187 9.70 13.35 -19.01
CA VAL A 187 10.58 12.43 -19.71
C VAL A 187 9.66 11.68 -20.66
N GLN A 188 9.78 11.96 -21.96
CA GLN A 188 9.25 11.06 -22.99
C GLN A 188 9.78 9.67 -22.65
N SER A 189 8.89 8.84 -22.11
CA SER A 189 9.23 7.50 -21.69
C SER A 189 9.68 6.76 -22.93
N VAL A 190 10.94 6.31 -22.95
CA VAL A 190 11.32 5.22 -23.85
C VAL A 190 10.35 4.10 -23.56
N GLN A 191 9.41 3.88 -24.48
CA GLN A 191 8.41 2.85 -24.34
C GLN A 191 9.12 1.52 -24.60
N TYR A 192 9.75 0.99 -23.57
CA TYR A 192 10.24 -0.38 -23.61
C TYR A 192 9.03 -1.27 -23.84
N PRO A 193 9.03 -2.10 -24.90
CA PRO A 193 7.92 -3.00 -25.17
C PRO A 193 7.85 -4.03 -24.04
N LEU A 194 6.95 -3.79 -23.08
CA LEU A 194 6.60 -4.77 -22.05
C LEU A 194 5.92 -5.95 -22.75
N LYS A 195 6.58 -7.10 -22.73
CA LYS A 195 6.01 -8.35 -23.29
C LYS A 195 4.95 -8.96 -22.37
N PHE A 196 4.86 -8.48 -21.12
CA PHE A 196 3.95 -8.99 -20.10
C PHE A 196 2.76 -8.05 -19.91
N ASN A 197 1.60 -8.63 -19.66
CA ASN A 197 0.40 -7.88 -19.33
C ASN A 197 0.58 -7.18 -17.96
N ALA A 198 0.23 -5.90 -17.88
CA ALA A 198 0.32 -5.08 -16.67
C ALA A 198 -1.05 -4.73 -16.07
N ASN A 199 -2.15 -5.19 -16.67
CA ASN A 199 -3.50 -4.94 -16.16
C ASN A 199 -3.74 -5.77 -14.90
N ALA A 200 -4.30 -5.19 -13.85
CA ALA A 200 -4.72 -5.93 -12.66
C ALA A 200 -5.77 -7.01 -12.98
N ARG A 201 -5.81 -8.08 -12.17
CA ARG A 201 -6.92 -9.05 -12.19
C ARG A 201 -8.14 -8.41 -11.52
N THR A 202 -9.33 -8.67 -12.03
CA THR A 202 -10.56 -8.02 -11.59
C THR A 202 -10.88 -8.48 -10.16
N GLU A 203 -10.98 -7.52 -9.22
CA GLU A 203 -11.50 -7.63 -7.84
C GLU A 203 -10.54 -7.76 -6.61
N GLN A 204 -9.26 -7.37 -6.68
CA GLN A 204 -8.48 -7.24 -5.41
C GLN A 204 -7.75 -5.90 -5.21
N THR A 205 -7.56 -5.11 -6.27
CA THR A 205 -6.72 -3.92 -6.18
C THR A 205 -7.41 -2.74 -5.48
N GLU A 206 -8.73 -2.61 -5.60
CA GLU A 206 -9.44 -1.44 -5.03
C GLU A 206 -9.44 -1.46 -3.48
N ALA A 207 -9.56 -2.63 -2.84
CA ALA A 207 -9.61 -2.71 -1.38
C ALA A 207 -8.23 -2.56 -0.70
N GLU A 208 -7.17 -3.11 -1.31
CA GLU A 208 -5.81 -3.03 -0.77
C GLU A 208 -5.17 -1.64 -1.03
N GLU A 209 -5.43 -1.04 -2.19
CA GLU A 209 -5.01 0.34 -2.48
C GLU A 209 -5.80 1.36 -1.64
N GLU A 210 -7.12 1.17 -1.42
CA GLU A 210 -7.86 2.01 -0.47
C GLU A 210 -7.35 1.86 0.95
N GLN A 211 -6.98 0.66 1.40
CA GLN A 211 -6.42 0.47 2.74
C GLN A 211 -5.04 1.13 2.89
N GLN A 212 -4.13 0.95 1.94
CA GLN A 212 -2.83 1.62 1.99
C GLN A 212 -2.96 3.15 1.87
N HIS A 213 -3.86 3.63 1.00
CA HIS A 213 -4.12 5.06 0.86
C HIS A 213 -4.76 5.65 2.13
N ASN A 214 -5.72 4.95 2.74
CA ASN A 214 -6.34 5.37 3.99
C ASN A 214 -5.37 5.33 5.17
N GLN A 215 -4.45 4.35 5.20
CA GLN A 215 -3.43 4.24 6.25
C GLN A 215 -2.33 5.29 6.10
N GLN A 216 -1.93 5.63 4.86
CA GLN A 216 -1.05 6.78 4.62
C GLN A 216 -1.73 8.11 4.94
N GLN A 217 -3.02 8.26 4.60
CA GLN A 217 -3.78 9.46 4.95
C GLN A 217 -4.00 9.60 6.46
N SER A 218 -4.23 8.50 7.19
CA SER A 218 -4.38 8.55 8.65
C SER A 218 -3.07 8.95 9.32
N PHE A 219 -1.95 8.37 8.91
CA PHE A 219 -0.62 8.74 9.41
C PHE A 219 -0.28 10.20 9.11
N ALA A 220 -0.58 10.69 7.89
CA ALA A 220 -0.38 12.09 7.51
C ALA A 220 -1.25 13.05 8.36
N LYS A 221 -2.50 12.67 8.68
CA LYS A 221 -3.38 13.46 9.55
C LYS A 221 -2.87 13.51 10.99
N GLU A 222 -2.37 12.41 11.54
CA GLU A 222 -1.77 12.37 12.89
C GLU A 222 -0.51 13.24 12.98
N MET A 223 0.37 13.16 11.98
CA MET A 223 1.57 14.00 11.88
C MET A 223 1.21 15.50 11.81
N LEU A 224 0.25 15.88 10.97
CA LEU A 224 -0.19 17.28 10.87
C LEU A 224 -0.87 17.77 12.16
N SER A 225 -1.60 16.91 12.87
CA SER A 225 -2.20 17.25 14.17
C SER A 225 -1.13 17.52 15.24
N SER A 226 -0.05 16.72 15.23
CA SER A 226 1.07 16.87 16.15
C SER A 226 1.86 18.15 15.87
N ILE A 227 2.13 18.45 14.59
CA ILE A 227 2.78 19.71 14.18
C ILE A 227 1.92 20.92 14.54
N ARG A 228 0.60 20.87 14.32
CA ARG A 228 -0.33 21.94 14.70
C ARG A 228 -0.36 22.16 16.22
N CYS A 229 -0.30 21.08 17.00
CA CYS A 229 -0.24 21.15 18.46
C CYS A 229 1.04 21.84 18.92
N LEU A 230 2.20 21.45 18.37
CA LEU A 230 3.50 22.06 18.66
C LEU A 230 3.51 23.56 18.30
N TYR A 231 3.01 23.91 17.11
CA TYR A 231 2.94 25.31 16.67
C TYR A 231 2.07 26.16 17.61
N ASN A 232 0.90 25.67 17.99
CA ASN A 232 0.01 26.40 18.90
C ASN A 232 0.61 26.55 20.30
N ASN A 233 1.33 25.53 20.79
CA ASN A 233 1.96 25.58 22.10
C ASN A 233 3.14 26.58 22.12
N ILE A 234 3.96 26.58 21.06
CA ILE A 234 5.05 27.55 20.87
C ILE A 234 4.48 28.96 20.73
N TYR A 235 3.44 29.15 19.90
CA TYR A 235 2.80 30.45 19.70
C TYR A 235 2.21 31.00 21.01
N SER A 236 1.57 30.16 21.82
CA SER A 236 1.04 30.55 23.14
C SER A 236 2.16 30.94 24.13
N ALA A 237 3.26 30.19 24.14
CA ALA A 237 4.41 30.51 24.98
C ALA A 237 5.05 31.85 24.59
N VAL A 238 5.28 32.07 23.29
CA VAL A 238 5.90 33.29 22.75
C VAL A 238 5.03 34.52 23.01
N THR A 239 3.70 34.43 22.81
CA THR A 239 2.77 35.54 23.07
C THR A 239 2.66 35.89 24.57
N LYS A 240 2.72 34.90 25.47
CA LYS A 240 2.77 35.16 26.93
C LYS A 240 4.06 35.86 27.35
N VAL A 241 5.21 35.48 26.78
CA VAL A 241 6.49 36.12 27.09
C VAL A 241 6.56 37.55 26.55
N LEU A 242 6.11 37.76 25.30
CA LEU A 242 6.07 39.09 24.67
C LEU A 242 5.12 40.03 25.40
N SER A 243 3.91 39.59 25.76
CA SER A 243 2.93 40.43 26.47
C SER A 243 3.43 40.86 27.86
N LYS A 244 4.06 39.96 28.63
CA LYS A 244 4.61 40.26 29.95
C LYS A 244 5.77 41.26 29.87
N ARG A 245 6.66 41.11 28.88
CA ARG A 245 7.76 42.06 28.64
C ARG A 245 7.27 43.42 28.15
N LEU A 246 6.24 43.47 27.30
CA LEU A 246 5.64 44.73 26.84
C LEU A 246 4.94 45.49 27.97
N TRP A 247 4.28 44.77 28.89
CA TRP A 247 3.63 45.38 30.05
C TRP A 247 4.64 45.95 31.05
N LEU A 248 5.72 45.21 31.33
CA LEU A 248 6.84 45.70 32.15
C LEU A 248 7.49 46.94 31.51
N PHE A 249 7.72 46.93 30.20
CA PHE A 249 8.25 48.09 29.49
C PHE A 249 7.35 49.33 29.62
N LYS A 250 6.04 49.16 29.41
CA LYS A 250 5.06 50.25 29.61
C LYS A 250 5.04 50.78 31.04
N TYR A 251 5.16 49.90 32.04
CA TYR A 251 5.21 50.27 33.45
C TYR A 251 6.45 51.09 33.80
N PHE A 252 7.64 50.66 33.35
CA PHE A 252 8.88 51.41 33.55
C PHE A 252 8.87 52.75 32.81
N LEU A 253 8.31 52.81 31.60
CA LEU A 253 8.14 54.05 30.86
C LEU A 253 7.21 55.02 31.60
N ALA A 254 6.11 54.54 32.17
CA ALA A 254 5.18 55.35 32.96
C ALA A 254 5.85 55.92 34.23
N LEU A 255 6.60 55.10 34.98
CA LEU A 255 7.36 55.56 36.14
C LEU A 255 8.40 56.62 35.78
N PHE A 256 9.07 56.46 34.64
CA PHE A 256 10.02 57.45 34.12
C PHE A 256 9.34 58.79 33.82
N PHE A 257 8.19 58.80 33.14
CA PHE A 257 7.43 60.03 32.87
C PHE A 257 6.87 60.67 34.13
N ILE A 258 6.39 59.89 35.11
CA ILE A 258 5.95 60.41 36.42
C ILE A 258 7.11 61.09 37.14
N GLY A 259 8.30 60.46 37.16
CA GLY A 259 9.52 61.07 37.69
C GLY A 259 9.88 62.37 36.98
N LEU A 260 9.78 62.41 35.65
CA LEU A 260 10.01 63.61 34.83
C LEU A 260 9.07 64.75 35.24
N ILE A 261 7.76 64.47 35.37
CA ILE A 261 6.75 65.48 35.73
C ILE A 261 6.98 66.01 37.17
N CYS A 262 7.31 65.12 38.12
CA CYS A 262 7.54 65.52 39.52
C CYS A 262 8.85 66.29 39.73
N PHE A 263 9.90 66.01 38.96
CA PHE A 263 11.21 66.65 39.11
C PHE A 263 11.45 67.86 38.20
N MET A 264 10.68 68.02 37.11
CA MET A 264 10.73 69.21 36.25
C MET A 264 10.57 70.56 36.98
N PRO A 265 9.62 70.75 37.92
CA PRO A 265 9.53 72.01 38.65
C PRO A 265 10.71 72.26 39.61
N ILE A 266 11.45 71.22 40.02
CA ILE A 266 12.60 71.32 40.93
C ILE A 266 13.86 71.77 40.17
N LEU A 267 13.99 71.39 38.90
CA LEU A 267 15.10 71.80 38.02
C LEU A 267 15.07 73.29 37.65
N PHE A 268 13.89 73.91 37.58
CA PHE A 268 13.71 75.32 37.22
C PHE A 268 13.64 76.28 38.44
N SER A 269 13.78 75.78 39.67
CA SER A 269 13.77 76.62 40.87
C SER A 269 15.17 77.22 41.16
N PRO A 270 15.31 78.56 41.29
CA PRO A 270 16.62 79.22 41.37
C PRO A 270 17.32 79.18 42.75
N TYR A 271 16.83 78.38 43.72
CA TYR A 271 17.28 78.49 45.13
C TYR A 271 18.02 77.27 45.73
N SER A 272 18.39 76.24 44.95
CA SER A 272 19.19 75.12 45.51
C SER A 272 19.99 74.32 44.48
N SER A 273 21.29 74.60 44.39
CA SER A 273 22.25 73.87 43.56
C SER A 273 22.40 72.40 43.99
N PHE A 274 22.16 72.09 45.27
CA PHE A 274 22.32 70.75 45.81
C PHE A 274 21.16 69.81 45.42
N LEU A 275 19.93 70.33 45.38
CA LEU A 275 18.75 69.57 44.94
C LEU A 275 18.78 69.28 43.43
N GLN A 276 19.36 70.17 42.62
CA GLN A 276 19.54 69.94 41.18
C GLN A 276 20.51 68.79 40.89
N VAL A 277 21.62 68.67 41.63
CA VAL A 277 22.59 67.55 41.45
C VAL A 277 21.95 66.21 41.81
N ILE A 278 21.14 66.15 42.88
CA ILE A 278 20.42 64.94 43.26
C ILE A 278 19.38 64.57 42.19
N ALA A 279 18.61 65.53 41.68
CA ALA A 279 17.64 65.29 40.60
C ALA A 279 18.30 64.78 39.30
N LEU A 280 19.44 65.35 38.91
CA LEU A 280 20.23 64.91 37.74
C LEU A 280 20.83 63.51 37.93
N SER A 281 21.29 63.17 39.14
CA SER A 281 21.81 61.85 39.46
C SER A 281 20.73 60.75 39.42
N PHE A 282 19.52 61.07 39.89
CA PHE A 282 18.35 60.19 39.76
C PHE A 282 17.91 60.01 38.30
N PHE A 283 17.98 61.07 37.49
CA PHE A 283 17.69 60.99 36.06
C PHE A 283 18.71 60.13 35.30
N SER A 284 20.00 60.28 35.62
CA SER A 284 21.07 59.48 35.03
C SER A 284 20.94 57.99 35.36
N SER A 285 20.67 57.66 36.64
CA SER A 285 20.46 56.27 37.06
C SER A 285 19.21 55.66 36.45
N SER A 286 18.09 56.40 36.44
CA SER A 286 16.83 55.92 35.87
C SER A 286 16.90 55.74 34.35
N PHE A 287 17.58 56.65 33.65
CA PHE A 287 17.83 56.53 32.21
C PHE A 287 18.78 55.38 31.89
N ALA A 288 19.83 55.15 32.69
CA ALA A 288 20.73 54.02 32.52
C ALA A 288 20.02 52.67 32.69
N VAL A 289 19.11 52.54 33.66
CA VAL A 289 18.28 51.34 33.84
C VAL A 289 17.35 51.13 32.63
N LEU A 290 16.74 52.20 32.11
CA LEU A 290 15.83 52.12 30.97
C LEU A 290 16.57 51.79 29.66
N LEU A 291 17.78 52.33 29.48
CA LEU A 291 18.66 52.04 28.35
C LEU A 291 19.19 50.60 28.41
N ALA A 292 19.58 50.11 29.60
CA ALA A 292 19.99 48.71 29.79
C ALA A 292 18.85 47.73 29.48
N PHE A 293 17.61 48.08 29.85
CA PHE A 293 16.43 47.28 29.54
C PHE A 293 16.14 47.28 28.02
N LEU A 294 16.23 48.43 27.36
CA LEU A 294 16.07 48.56 25.90
C LEU A 294 17.13 47.75 25.14
N VAL A 295 18.40 47.89 25.49
CA VAL A 295 19.51 47.14 24.89
C VAL A 295 19.33 45.64 25.13
N GLY A 296 18.95 45.21 26.34
CA GLY A 296 18.65 43.81 26.64
C GLY A 296 17.48 43.24 25.84
N THR A 297 16.42 44.03 25.61
CA THR A 297 15.29 43.62 24.76
C THR A 297 15.67 43.55 23.28
N ILE A 298 16.51 44.46 22.78
CA ILE A 298 16.97 44.46 21.38
C ILE A 298 17.90 43.28 21.11
N ILE A 299 18.83 42.97 22.03
CA ILE A 299 19.72 41.79 21.90
C ILE A 299 18.90 40.49 21.91
N CYS A 300 17.87 40.38 22.77
CA CYS A 300 16.98 39.21 22.76
C CYS A 300 16.12 39.07 21.49
N LEU A 301 15.86 40.16 20.76
CA LEU A 301 15.08 40.16 19.52
C LEU A 301 15.93 39.85 18.29
N ASN A 302 17.23 40.16 18.33
CA ASN A 302 18.14 39.97 17.20
C ASN A 302 18.86 38.59 17.21
N ASP A 303 18.79 37.85 18.31
CA ASP A 303 19.43 36.53 18.45
C ASP A 303 18.41 35.46 18.92
N PRO A 304 17.73 34.75 18.00
CA PRO A 304 16.75 33.72 18.37
C PRO A 304 17.40 32.48 19.01
N SER A 305 18.72 32.33 18.90
CA SER A 305 19.54 31.24 19.43
C SER A 305 19.76 31.33 20.95
N GLY A 306 19.78 32.54 21.51
CA GLY A 306 20.04 32.77 22.94
C GLY A 306 18.82 32.60 23.85
N ALA A 307 17.61 32.59 23.28
CA ALA A 307 16.37 32.43 24.03
C ALA A 307 16.18 31.02 24.64
N ALA A 308 16.92 30.02 24.14
CA ALA A 308 16.88 28.65 24.64
C ALA A 308 17.56 28.48 26.03
N LEU A 309 18.54 29.33 26.36
CA LEU A 309 19.33 29.18 27.60
C LEU A 309 18.67 29.78 28.85
N LEU A 310 17.58 30.54 28.70
CA LEU A 310 16.80 31.09 29.82
C LEU A 310 15.48 30.33 30.09
N LEU A 311 15.19 29.28 29.33
CA LEU A 311 13.97 28.47 29.50
C LEU A 311 14.15 27.18 30.30
N GLY A 312 15.34 26.87 30.83
CA GLY A 312 15.52 25.82 31.83
C GLY A 312 14.75 24.53 31.51
N LEU A 313 14.89 24.02 30.29
CA LEU A 313 14.48 22.67 29.92
C LEU A 313 15.71 21.77 30.08
N GLU A 314 15.80 21.12 31.24
CA GLU A 314 16.15 19.70 31.21
C GLU A 314 14.92 18.91 30.77
#